data_AF-A0A4V2UJL8-F1
#
_entry.id   AF-A0A4V2UJL8-F1
#
_cell.length_a   1.000
_cell.length_b   1.000
_cell.length_c   1.000
_cell.angle_alpha   90.00
_cell.angle_beta   90.00
_cell.angle_gamma   90.00
#
_symmetry.space_group_name_H-M   'P 1'
#
loop_
_entity.id
_entity.type
_entity.pdbx_description
1 polymer ?
#
loop_
_entity_poly.entity_id
_entity_poly.type
_entity_poly.pdbx_seq_one_letter_code
_entity_poly.pdbx_strand_id
1 'polypeptide(L)'
;MATLPLIFSTALSGGVPQQLLSQLEPNTPPAEPSAWPLAPGYWLVLMAVLVMACLIAYLWYRGRHWRHIQQHLARIKRLAEPNAELHQLLRWLLITHLSAPKSMDEQALAEKITATLGTLPEWVNGHYQADKSSDINWAEVKTLLQHWKKEARL
;
A
#
# COMPACT_ATOMS: atom_id res chain seq x y z
N MET A 1 11.56 105.08 -35.24
CA MET A 1 12.24 103.78 -35.40
C MET A 1 12.87 103.43 -34.07
N ALA A 2 12.26 102.51 -33.32
CA ALA A 2 12.66 102.14 -31.97
C ALA A 2 13.35 100.77 -32.00
N THR A 3 14.60 100.72 -31.55
CA THR A 3 15.41 99.51 -31.42
C THR A 3 15.13 98.85 -30.06
N LEU A 4 14.54 97.65 -30.10
CA LEU A 4 14.37 96.81 -28.91
C LEU A 4 15.67 96.05 -28.63
N PRO A 5 16.17 96.00 -27.38
CA PRO A 5 17.25 95.10 -27.02
C PRO A 5 16.71 93.67 -26.88
N LEU A 6 17.31 92.76 -27.63
CA LEU A 6 17.16 91.31 -27.47
C LEU A 6 17.76 90.90 -26.12
N ILE A 7 16.89 90.63 -25.14
CA ILE A 7 17.27 89.93 -23.92
C ILE A 7 17.34 88.43 -24.28
N PHE A 8 18.53 87.98 -24.68
CA PHE A 8 18.81 86.54 -24.77
C PHE A 8 18.93 86.00 -23.34
N SER A 9 17.88 85.29 -22.92
CA SER A 9 17.83 84.56 -21.66
C SER A 9 18.99 83.58 -21.55
N THR A 10 19.68 83.73 -20.44
CA THR A 10 20.82 82.99 -19.95
C THR A 10 20.44 81.53 -19.65
N ALA A 11 21.38 80.62 -19.92
CA ALA A 11 21.57 79.33 -19.25
C ALA A 11 20.39 78.34 -19.23
N LEU A 12 20.27 77.53 -20.29
CA LEU A 12 19.73 76.17 -20.15
C LEU A 12 20.75 75.34 -19.37
N SER A 13 20.61 75.39 -18.04
CA SER A 13 21.30 74.59 -17.06
C SER A 13 21.32 73.11 -17.44
N GLY A 14 22.46 72.61 -17.89
CA GLY A 14 22.78 71.19 -18.06
C GLY A 14 22.89 70.41 -16.73
N GLY A 15 22.16 70.82 -15.69
CA GLY A 15 22.20 70.24 -14.34
C GLY A 15 20.88 69.69 -13.83
N VAL A 16 19.74 70.16 -14.36
CA VAL A 16 18.40 69.73 -13.91
C VAL A 16 18.10 68.25 -14.20
N PRO A 17 18.36 67.70 -15.42
CA PRO A 17 18.04 66.30 -15.66
C PRO A 17 18.91 65.36 -14.82
N GLN A 18 20.18 65.72 -14.59
CA GLN A 18 21.10 64.89 -13.81
C GLN A 18 20.71 64.83 -12.32
N GLN A 19 20.23 65.94 -11.75
CA GLN A 19 19.73 65.98 -10.37
C GLN A 19 18.42 65.19 -10.19
N LEU A 20 17.54 65.18 -11.20
CA LEU A 20 16.33 64.36 -11.18
C LEU A 20 16.66 62.87 -11.29
N LEU A 21 17.67 62.53 -12.09
CA LEU A 21 18.12 61.14 -12.22
C LEU A 21 18.84 60.63 -10.95
N SER A 22 19.54 61.50 -10.21
CA SER A 22 20.19 61.11 -8.95
C SER A 22 19.22 60.99 -7.77
N GLN A 23 17.96 61.42 -7.93
CA GLN A 23 16.89 61.22 -6.95
C GLN A 23 16.07 59.95 -7.21
N LEU A 24 16.27 59.27 -8.35
CA LEU A 24 15.63 57.99 -8.60
C LEU A 24 16.32 56.92 -7.78
N GLU A 25 15.60 56.37 -6.81
CA GLU A 25 16.03 55.19 -6.08
C GLU A 25 16.30 54.05 -7.08
N PRO A 26 17.37 53.25 -6.91
CA PRO A 26 17.67 52.15 -7.83
C PRO A 26 16.44 51.25 -7.95
N ASN A 27 15.90 51.13 -9.17
CA ASN A 27 14.80 50.21 -9.46
C ASN A 27 15.33 48.79 -9.43
N THR A 28 15.49 48.23 -8.23
CA THR A 28 15.87 46.84 -8.05
C THR A 28 14.68 45.97 -8.45
N PRO A 29 14.88 44.96 -9.32
CA PRO A 29 13.82 44.02 -9.62
C PRO A 29 13.32 43.38 -8.31
N PRO A 30 12.01 43.17 -8.16
CA PRO A 30 11.48 42.50 -6.98
C PRO A 30 12.15 41.13 -6.84
N ALA A 31 12.40 40.72 -5.60
CA ALA A 31 12.93 39.39 -5.31
C ALA A 31 12.11 38.32 -6.04
N GLU A 32 12.78 37.36 -6.69
CA GLU A 32 12.12 36.26 -7.36
C GLU A 32 11.15 35.58 -6.39
N PRO A 33 9.91 35.26 -6.82
CA PRO A 33 8.94 34.62 -5.93
C PRO A 33 9.51 33.30 -5.43
N SER A 34 9.86 33.25 -4.14
CA SER A 34 10.31 32.03 -3.49
C SER A 34 9.20 31.00 -3.55
N ALA A 35 9.50 29.76 -3.95
CA ALA A 35 8.56 28.64 -4.04
C ALA A 35 8.02 28.15 -2.67
N TRP A 36 8.01 29.02 -1.66
CA TRP A 36 7.68 28.74 -0.28
C TRP A 36 6.57 29.68 0.22
N PRO A 37 5.54 29.16 0.91
CA PRO A 37 5.24 27.75 1.11
C PRO A 37 4.56 27.18 -0.14
N LEU A 38 4.85 25.93 -0.49
CA LEU A 38 4.00 25.20 -1.43
C LEU A 38 2.55 25.35 -0.94
N ALA A 39 1.67 25.83 -1.83
CA ALA A 39 0.27 26.03 -1.50
C ALA A 39 -0.29 24.78 -0.78
N PRO A 40 -1.14 24.92 0.25
CA PRO A 40 -1.66 23.81 1.05
C PRO A 40 -2.19 22.61 0.24
N GLY A 41 -2.65 22.85 -0.99
CA GLY A 41 -3.06 21.81 -1.93
C GLY A 41 -1.99 20.75 -2.22
N TYR A 42 -0.70 21.10 -2.27
CA TYR A 42 0.37 20.13 -2.51
C TYR A 42 0.51 19.11 -1.37
N TRP A 43 0.31 19.55 -0.13
CA TRP A 43 0.34 18.66 1.03
C TRP A 43 -0.83 17.67 1.00
N LEU A 44 -2.01 18.10 0.55
CA LEU A 44 -3.16 17.21 0.37
C LEU A 44 -2.89 16.16 -0.70
N VAL A 45 -2.31 16.55 -1.84
CA VAL A 45 -1.93 15.61 -2.90
C VAL A 45 -0.88 14.63 -2.40
N LEU A 46 0.16 15.10 -1.69
CA LEU A 46 1.19 14.26 -1.11
C LEU A 46 0.59 13.22 -0.15
N MET A 47 -0.28 13.65 0.75
CA MET A 47 -0.97 12.76 1.69
C MET A 47 -1.86 11.75 0.97
N ALA A 48 -2.61 12.18 -0.04
CA ALA A 48 -3.45 11.28 -0.83
C ALA A 48 -2.61 10.20 -1.54
N VAL A 49 -1.48 10.59 -2.14
CA VAL A 49 -0.55 9.64 -2.78
C VAL A 49 0.02 8.67 -1.75
N LEU A 50 0.41 9.15 -0.57
CA LEU A 50 0.97 8.31 0.49
C LEU A 50 -0.05 7.30 1.03
N VAL A 51 -1.29 7.74 1.29
CA VAL A 51 -2.39 6.86 1.69
C VAL A 51 -2.67 5.82 0.61
N MET A 52 -2.70 6.23 -0.66
CA MET A 52 -2.93 5.32 -1.78
C MET A 52 -1.81 4.28 -1.91
N ALA A 53 -0.55 4.71 -1.77
CA ALA A 53 0.60 3.81 -1.77
C ALA A 53 0.53 2.80 -0.61
N CYS A 54 0.20 3.25 0.60
CA CYS A 54 0.01 2.38 1.76
C CYS A 54 -1.13 1.37 1.53
N LEU A 55 -2.25 1.81 0.96
CA LEU A 55 -3.38 0.94 0.67
C LEU A 55 -3.03 -0.14 -0.37
N ILE A 56 -2.35 0.25 -1.45
CA ILE A 56 -1.87 -0.67 -2.48
C ILE A 56 -0.87 -1.67 -1.88
N ALA A 57 0.10 -1.20 -1.09
CA ALA A 57 1.07 -2.05 -0.42
C ALA A 57 0.40 -3.05 0.54
N TYR A 58 -0.58 -2.59 1.32
CA TYR A 58 -1.36 -3.42 2.23
C TYR A 58 -2.14 -4.51 1.48
N LEU A 59 -2.86 -4.14 0.41
CA LEU A 59 -3.61 -5.10 -0.41
C LEU A 59 -2.68 -6.09 -1.13
N TRP A 60 -1.52 -5.63 -1.58
CA TRP A 60 -0.52 -6.48 -2.22
C TRP A 60 0.09 -7.48 -1.23
N TYR A 61 0.47 -7.02 -0.04
CA TYR A 61 0.99 -7.88 1.03
C TYR A 61 -0.04 -8.94 1.43
N ARG A 62 -1.30 -8.55 1.61
CA ARG A 62 -2.41 -9.45 1.93
C ARG A 62 -2.63 -10.49 0.82
N GLY A 63 -2.69 -10.04 -0.44
CA GLY A 63 -2.87 -10.94 -1.59
C GLY A 63 -1.70 -11.89 -1.82
N ARG A 64 -0.47 -11.48 -1.47
CA ARG A 64 0.74 -12.30 -1.64
C ARG A 64 0.70 -13.57 -0.78
N HIS A 65 0.33 -13.47 0.49
CA HIS A 65 0.22 -14.63 1.38
C HIS A 65 -0.78 -15.66 0.87
N TRP A 66 -1.95 -15.20 0.42
CA TRP A 66 -2.95 -16.09 -0.15
C TRP A 66 -2.46 -16.79 -1.42
N ARG A 67 -1.72 -16.09 -2.29
CA ARG A 67 -1.13 -16.69 -3.49
C ARG A 67 -0.12 -17.79 -3.14
N HIS A 68 0.69 -17.60 -2.09
CA HIS A 68 1.60 -18.64 -1.61
C HIS A 68 0.85 -19.88 -1.13
N ILE A 69 -0.22 -19.72 -0.35
CA ILE A 69 -1.06 -20.83 0.11
C ILE A 69 -1.64 -21.60 -1.09
N GLN A 70 -2.15 -20.90 -2.10
CA GLN A 70 -2.69 -21.51 -3.32
C GLN A 70 -1.62 -22.27 -4.13
N GLN A 71 -0.41 -21.73 -4.23
CA GLN A 71 0.71 -22.40 -4.90
C GLN A 71 1.14 -23.67 -4.15
N HIS A 72 1.21 -23.62 -2.81
CA HIS A 72 1.50 -24.80 -2.00
C HIS A 72 0.40 -25.86 -2.18
N LEU A 73 -0.87 -25.48 -2.14
CA LEU A 73 -1.97 -26.40 -2.37
C LEU A 73 -1.94 -27.04 -3.77
N ALA A 74 -1.59 -26.28 -4.80
CA ALA A 74 -1.42 -26.80 -6.16
C ALA A 74 -0.25 -27.81 -6.24
N ARG A 75 0.79 -27.63 -5.43
CA ARG A 75 1.91 -28.58 -5.31
C ARG A 75 1.47 -29.85 -4.58
N ILE A 76 0.77 -29.73 -3.46
CA ILE A 76 0.30 -30.86 -2.65
C ILE A 76 -0.57 -31.81 -3.48
N LYS A 77 -1.45 -31.25 -4.32
CA LYS A 77 -2.28 -32.03 -5.26
C LYS A 77 -1.52 -32.96 -6.19
N ARG A 78 -0.22 -32.74 -6.40
CA ARG A 78 0.64 -33.52 -7.31
C ARG A 78 1.55 -34.49 -6.56
N LEU A 79 1.49 -34.52 -5.23
CA LEU A 79 2.31 -35.42 -4.42
C LEU A 79 1.69 -36.81 -4.35
N ALA A 80 2.54 -37.82 -4.10
CA ALA A 80 2.11 -39.19 -3.88
C ALA A 80 1.29 -39.33 -2.58
N GLU A 81 1.64 -38.56 -1.55
CA GLU A 81 0.98 -38.55 -0.25
C GLU A 81 0.41 -37.16 0.09
N PRO A 82 -0.70 -36.76 -0.55
CA PRO A 82 -1.24 -35.41 -0.40
C PRO A 82 -1.84 -35.14 1.00
N ASN A 83 -2.26 -36.17 1.73
CA ASN A 83 -2.93 -36.04 3.04
C ASN A 83 -2.01 -35.46 4.12
N ALA A 84 -0.81 -36.02 4.29
CA ALA A 84 0.12 -35.58 5.34
C ALA A 84 0.54 -34.11 5.15
N GLU A 85 0.88 -33.76 3.92
CA GLU A 85 1.28 -32.39 3.54
C GLU A 85 0.11 -31.40 3.64
N LEU A 86 -1.10 -31.84 3.30
CA LEU A 86 -2.29 -31.02 3.49
C LEU A 86 -2.51 -30.71 4.99
N HIS A 87 -2.39 -31.70 5.87
CA HIS A 87 -2.53 -31.48 7.32
C HIS A 87 -1.48 -30.52 7.87
N GLN A 88 -0.22 -30.65 7.43
CA GLN A 88 0.82 -29.71 7.80
C GLN A 88 0.51 -28.28 7.33
N LEU A 89 0.02 -28.10 6.10
CA LEU A 89 -0.40 -26.80 5.57
C LEU A 89 -1.55 -26.21 6.38
N LEU A 90 -2.58 -26.99 6.67
CA LEU A 90 -3.75 -26.55 7.43
C LEU A 90 -3.35 -26.16 8.87
N ARG A 91 -2.52 -26.96 9.52
CA ARG A 91 -1.99 -26.67 10.86
C ARG A 91 -1.13 -25.40 10.87
N TRP A 92 -0.22 -25.26 9.90
CA TRP A 92 0.58 -24.04 9.75
C TRP A 92 -0.30 -22.80 9.58
N LEU A 93 -1.35 -22.89 8.77
CA LEU A 93 -2.28 -21.79 8.53
C LEU A 93 -3.03 -21.41 9.81
N LEU A 94 -3.52 -22.40 10.57
CA LEU A 94 -4.19 -22.16 11.84
C LEU A 94 -3.28 -21.47 12.86
N ILE A 95 -2.03 -21.95 13.01
CA ILE A 95 -1.07 -21.39 13.96
C ILE A 95 -0.67 -19.97 13.55
N THR A 96 -0.39 -19.76 12.26
CA THR A 96 0.19 -18.51 11.77
C THR A 96 -0.85 -17.40 11.61
N HIS A 97 -2.06 -17.75 11.17
CA HIS A 97 -3.06 -16.75 10.74
C HIS A 97 -4.32 -16.73 11.61
N LEU A 98 -4.62 -17.81 12.32
CA LEU A 98 -5.80 -17.91 13.20
C LEU A 98 -5.43 -17.98 14.68
N SER A 99 -4.16 -17.71 15.01
CA SER A 99 -3.63 -17.68 16.39
C SER A 99 -3.88 -18.98 17.18
N ALA A 100 -3.92 -20.12 16.49
CA ALA A 100 -4.03 -21.41 17.16
C ALA A 100 -2.76 -21.69 18.00
N PRO A 101 -2.89 -22.42 19.13
CA PRO A 101 -1.74 -22.77 19.95
C PRO A 101 -0.74 -23.62 19.15
N LYS A 102 0.56 -23.37 19.32
CA LYS A 102 1.62 -24.14 18.64
C LYS A 102 1.59 -25.63 18.99
N SER A 103 1.14 -25.94 20.21
CA SER A 103 0.94 -27.31 20.71
C SER A 103 -0.37 -27.96 20.23
N MET A 104 -1.08 -27.38 19.26
CA MET A 104 -2.28 -27.96 18.67
C MET A 104 -2.00 -29.39 18.21
N ASP A 105 -2.65 -30.34 18.84
CA ASP A 105 -2.61 -31.74 18.44
C ASP A 105 -3.53 -31.98 17.23
N GLU A 106 -3.52 -33.22 16.75
CA GLU A 106 -4.32 -33.60 15.58
C GLU A 106 -5.82 -33.68 15.91
N GLN A 107 -6.19 -33.92 17.18
CA GLN A 107 -7.58 -33.91 17.63
C GLN A 107 -8.16 -32.49 17.59
N ALA A 108 -7.45 -31.50 18.13
CA ALA A 108 -7.83 -30.10 18.07
C ALA A 108 -7.89 -29.57 16.62
N LEU A 109 -7.02 -30.07 15.73
CA LEU A 109 -7.12 -29.80 14.31
C LEU A 109 -8.43 -30.35 13.73
N ALA A 110 -8.74 -31.62 13.99
CA ALA A 110 -9.96 -32.25 13.52
C ALA A 110 -11.21 -31.54 14.05
N GLU A 111 -11.25 -31.19 15.33
CA GLU A 111 -12.32 -30.40 15.95
C GLU A 111 -12.51 -29.05 15.25
N LYS A 112 -11.43 -28.32 14.97
CA LYS A 112 -11.52 -27.04 14.27
C LYS A 112 -12.02 -27.20 12.82
N ILE A 113 -11.62 -28.26 12.13
CA ILE A 113 -12.12 -28.60 10.79
C ILE A 113 -13.61 -28.91 10.86
N THR A 114 -14.05 -29.76 11.79
CA THR A 114 -15.45 -30.11 12.01
C THR A 114 -16.29 -28.89 12.39
N ALA A 115 -15.77 -28.01 13.25
CA ALA A 115 -16.45 -26.77 13.60
C ALA A 115 -16.64 -25.84 12.39
N THR A 116 -15.74 -25.89 11.41
CA THR A 116 -15.80 -25.05 10.20
C THR A 116 -16.73 -25.65 9.13
N LEU A 117 -16.69 -26.97 8.94
CA LEU A 117 -17.45 -27.66 7.88
C LEU A 117 -18.81 -28.20 8.36
N GLY A 118 -19.03 -28.30 9.67
CA GLY A 118 -20.22 -28.90 10.28
C GLY A 118 -20.18 -30.42 10.37
N THR A 119 -19.28 -31.07 9.64
CA THR A 119 -19.06 -32.52 9.65
C THR A 119 -17.57 -32.83 9.69
N LEU A 120 -17.20 -34.01 10.21
CA LEU A 120 -15.81 -34.48 10.17
C LEU A 120 -15.56 -35.17 8.82
N PRO A 121 -14.70 -34.62 7.95
CA PRO A 121 -14.41 -35.24 6.67
C PRO A 121 -13.63 -36.55 6.84
N GLU A 122 -13.92 -37.55 6.00
CA GLU A 122 -13.21 -38.83 6.04
C GLU A 122 -11.70 -38.68 5.79
N TRP A 123 -11.33 -37.74 4.90
CA TRP A 123 -9.92 -37.49 4.55
C TRP A 123 -9.08 -36.94 5.70
N VAL A 124 -9.70 -36.35 6.73
CA VAL A 124 -8.98 -35.85 7.92
C VAL A 124 -8.45 -37.00 8.78
N ASN A 125 -9.09 -38.17 8.75
CA ASN A 125 -8.65 -39.34 9.50
C ASN A 125 -7.94 -40.39 8.62
N GLY A 126 -7.83 -40.13 7.32
CA GLY A 126 -7.27 -41.07 6.36
C GLY A 126 -5.83 -41.48 6.68
N HIS A 127 -5.01 -40.59 7.25
CA HIS A 127 -3.61 -40.90 7.56
C HIS A 127 -3.43 -41.85 8.75
N TYR A 128 -4.44 -42.00 9.62
CA TYR A 128 -4.40 -42.98 10.72
C TYR A 128 -4.90 -44.36 10.32
N GLN A 129 -5.69 -44.44 9.25
CA GLN A 129 -6.24 -45.70 8.78
C GLN A 129 -5.26 -46.29 7.76
N ALA A 130 -4.35 -47.13 8.24
CA ALA A 130 -3.32 -47.79 7.42
C ALA A 130 -3.89 -48.53 6.18
N ASP A 131 -5.19 -48.87 6.21
CA ASP A 131 -5.88 -49.65 5.19
C ASP A 131 -6.85 -48.81 4.33
N LYS A 132 -7.03 -47.51 4.63
CA LYS A 132 -7.94 -46.63 3.89
C LYS A 132 -7.24 -45.34 3.46
N SER A 133 -6.71 -45.36 2.24
CA SER A 133 -6.48 -44.12 1.51
C SER A 133 -7.84 -43.51 1.14
N SER A 134 -8.35 -42.65 2.00
CA SER A 134 -9.52 -41.82 1.70
C SER A 134 -9.13 -40.77 0.67
N ASP A 135 -9.83 -40.75 -0.46
CA ASP A 135 -9.63 -39.73 -1.48
C ASP A 135 -9.95 -38.33 -0.92
N ILE A 136 -9.11 -37.36 -1.23
CA ILE A 136 -9.25 -36.00 -0.69
C ILE A 136 -10.38 -35.30 -1.42
N ASN A 137 -11.42 -34.92 -0.69
CA ASN A 137 -12.44 -34.04 -1.24
C ASN A 137 -11.92 -32.60 -1.33
N TRP A 138 -11.28 -32.27 -2.45
CA TRP A 138 -10.70 -30.94 -2.70
C TRP A 138 -11.73 -29.80 -2.68
N ALA A 139 -13.02 -30.08 -2.88
CA ALA A 139 -14.07 -29.07 -2.78
C ALA A 139 -14.27 -28.64 -1.32
N GLU A 140 -14.28 -29.57 -0.37
CA GLU A 140 -14.34 -29.28 1.06
C GLU A 140 -13.11 -28.51 1.54
N VAL A 141 -11.91 -28.95 1.12
CA VAL A 141 -10.65 -28.24 1.42
C VAL A 141 -10.71 -26.79 0.93
N LYS A 142 -11.24 -26.56 -0.28
CA LYS A 142 -11.41 -25.21 -0.83
C LYS A 142 -12.38 -24.38 0.00
N THR A 143 -13.53 -24.95 0.37
CA THR A 143 -14.55 -24.29 1.21
C THR A 143 -13.96 -23.90 2.57
N LEU A 144 -13.24 -24.83 3.21
CA LEU A 144 -12.56 -24.61 4.48
C LEU A 144 -11.53 -23.48 4.38
N LEU A 145 -10.66 -23.53 3.36
CA LEU A 145 -9.65 -22.49 3.15
C LEU A 145 -10.27 -21.13 2.85
N GLN A 146 -11.38 -21.06 2.13
CA GLN A 146 -12.11 -19.80 1.90
C GLN A 146 -12.70 -19.24 3.20
N HIS A 147 -13.24 -20.09 4.06
CA HIS A 147 -13.75 -19.69 5.37
C HIS A 147 -12.63 -19.11 6.23
N TRP A 148 -11.52 -19.85 6.36
CA TRP A 148 -10.36 -19.42 7.14
C TRP A 148 -9.66 -18.20 6.56
N LYS A 149 -9.66 -18.01 5.23
CA LYS A 149 -9.19 -16.77 4.61
C LYS A 149 -10.01 -15.57 5.10
N LYS A 150 -11.34 -15.71 5.15
CA LYS A 150 -12.24 -14.65 5.61
C LYS A 150 -12.02 -14.35 7.10
N GLU A 151 -11.90 -15.39 7.92
CA GLU A 151 -11.65 -15.30 9.37
C GLU A 151 -10.28 -14.64 9.66
N ALA A 152 -9.23 -15.08 8.99
CA ALA A 152 -7.87 -14.54 9.11
C ALA A 152 -7.67 -13.16 8.45
N ARG A 153 -8.70 -12.65 7.75
CA ARG A 153 -8.62 -11.41 6.96
C ARG A 153 -7.45 -11.42 5.97
N LEU A 154 -7.27 -12.53 5.26
CA LEU A 154 -6.32 -12.72 4.15
C LEU A 154 -6.92 -12.39 2.78
#